data_AF-G8S875-F1
#
_entry.id   AF-G8S875-F1
#
_cell.length_a   1.000
_cell.length_b   1.000
_cell.length_c   1.000
_cell.angle_alpha   90.00
_cell.angle_beta   90.00
_cell.angle_gamma   90.00
#
_symmetry.space_group_name_H-M   'P 1'
#
loop_
_entity.id
_entity.type
_entity.pdbx_description
1 polymer ?
#
loop_
_entity_poly.entity_id
_entity_poly.type
_entity_poly.pdbx_seq_one_letter_code
_entity_poly.pdbx_strand_id
1 'polypeptide(L)'
;MRRKIVFAVITTVAAVIGVGVAVLLAGNDFRIDVRRLSVPGPAGALDAVLTTPAGGVPRGLVVMIHGDGPVEATHDGLYQPWFEAAADAGFATLSWSKPGVGRSAGDWLAQSMAGRADEASRVIDWARGRPDVPHGPVVLWGASQAGWVVPRIVAVRDDISAVVLAGPAVNWLRQGRYNLLAELSHDGAGDAERDRALAVSDRTRQLLDEGATYRTYRARSGDPEPMDEARWGFVARNYTSDATADLRAMAGRHVPVLLMLGEHDRNVDVAETAATYRSILGDRYVAVAMFDAVHSLARPVVAESDAAGLVIAVFRPRALLAPGVLDTYRDRLERLR
;
A
#
# COMPACT_ATOMS: atom_id res chain seq x y z
N MET A 1 -32.75 16.66 -44.31
CA MET A 1 -32.05 17.29 -43.18
C MET A 1 -31.78 16.32 -42.02
N ARG A 2 -32.80 15.64 -41.47
CA ARG A 2 -32.66 14.66 -40.37
C ARG A 2 -31.59 13.56 -40.56
N ARG A 3 -31.52 12.90 -41.72
CA ARG A 3 -30.50 11.86 -42.00
C ARG A 3 -29.05 12.36 -41.93
N LYS A 4 -28.78 13.60 -42.38
CA LYS A 4 -27.44 14.20 -42.32
C LYS A 4 -27.04 14.56 -40.88
N ILE A 5 -28.00 15.01 -40.07
CA ILE A 5 -27.80 15.31 -38.65
C ILE A 5 -27.53 14.01 -37.87
N VAL A 6 -28.32 12.96 -38.09
CA VAL A 6 -28.11 11.64 -37.45
C VAL A 6 -26.75 11.07 -37.83
N PHE A 7 -26.35 11.13 -39.10
CA PHE A 7 -25.03 10.68 -39.54
C PHE A 7 -23.89 11.49 -38.88
N ALA A 8 -23.99 12.82 -38.84
CA ALA A 8 -22.99 13.67 -38.19
C ALA A 8 -22.88 13.43 -36.67
N VAL A 9 -23.99 13.15 -35.99
CA VAL A 9 -23.99 12.76 -34.57
C VAL A 9 -23.31 11.40 -34.39
N ILE A 10 -23.63 10.40 -35.21
CA ILE A 10 -22.99 9.07 -35.14
C ILE A 10 -21.49 9.17 -35.39
N THR A 11 -21.05 9.92 -36.41
CA THR A 11 -19.63 10.09 -36.72
C THR A 11 -18.89 10.81 -35.59
N THR A 12 -19.49 11.85 -35.00
CA THR A 12 -18.91 12.55 -33.85
C THR A 12 -18.80 11.63 -32.64
N VAL A 13 -19.84 10.86 -32.33
CA VAL A 13 -19.81 9.88 -31.22
C VAL A 13 -18.76 8.80 -31.46
N ALA A 14 -18.67 8.25 -32.67
CA ALA A 14 -17.66 7.26 -33.02
C ALA A 14 -16.24 7.82 -32.93
N ALA A 15 -16.02 9.07 -33.35
CA ALA A 15 -14.73 9.74 -33.22
C ALA A 15 -14.34 9.99 -31.76
N VAL A 16 -15.28 10.42 -30.92
CA VAL A 16 -15.06 10.61 -29.47
C VAL A 16 -14.74 9.28 -28.80
N ILE A 17 -15.46 8.20 -29.12
CA ILE A 17 -15.16 6.85 -28.63
C ILE A 17 -13.77 6.40 -29.11
N GLY A 18 -13.45 6.60 -30.39
CA GLY A 18 -12.15 6.23 -30.96
C GLY A 18 -10.99 6.96 -30.29
N VAL A 19 -11.13 8.26 -30.04
CA VAL A 19 -10.14 9.05 -29.28
C VAL A 19 -10.06 8.56 -27.84
N GLY A 20 -11.19 8.30 -27.18
CA GLY A 20 -11.22 7.76 -25.82
C GLY A 20 -10.50 6.41 -25.72
N VAL A 21 -10.75 5.48 -26.64
CA VAL A 21 -10.07 4.19 -26.71
C VAL A 21 -8.57 4.36 -26.99
N ALA A 22 -8.19 5.25 -27.91
CA ALA A 22 -6.77 5.51 -28.19
C ALA A 22 -6.04 6.09 -26.96
N VAL A 23 -6.66 7.03 -26.24
CA VAL A 23 -6.11 7.60 -25.00
C VAL A 23 -6.03 6.55 -23.91
N LEU A 24 -7.05 5.69 -23.77
CA LEU A 24 -7.03 4.56 -22.84
C LEU A 24 -5.86 3.61 -23.12
N LEU A 25 -5.71 3.18 -24.36
CA LEU A 25 -4.64 2.27 -24.78
C LEU A 25 -3.27 2.90 -24.55
N ALA A 26 -3.07 4.16 -24.98
CA ALA A 26 -1.80 4.87 -24.77
C ALA A 26 -1.49 5.11 -23.28
N GLY A 27 -2.53 5.36 -22.46
CA GLY A 27 -2.39 5.57 -21.02
C GLY A 27 -1.97 4.31 -20.26
N ASN A 28 -2.35 3.14 -20.77
CA ASN A 28 -2.14 1.83 -20.14
C ASN A 28 -1.07 0.97 -20.86
N ASP A 29 -0.35 1.54 -21.83
CA ASP A 29 0.81 0.91 -22.44
C ASP A 29 1.99 0.98 -21.46
N PHE A 30 2.07 0.02 -20.55
CA PHE A 30 3.15 -0.09 -19.56
C PHE A 30 4.30 -0.92 -20.13
N ARG A 31 5.54 -0.44 -20.00
CA ARG A 31 6.75 -1.06 -20.56
C ARG A 31 7.29 -2.19 -19.68
N ILE A 32 6.43 -3.14 -19.36
CA ILE A 32 6.72 -4.28 -18.50
C ILE A 32 6.14 -5.57 -19.08
N ASP A 33 6.85 -6.67 -18.90
CA ASP A 33 6.29 -8.00 -19.11
C ASP A 33 5.64 -8.46 -17.81
N VAL A 34 4.40 -8.95 -17.87
CA VAL A 34 3.65 -9.42 -16.69
C VAL A 34 3.43 -10.93 -16.77
N ARG A 35 3.88 -11.66 -15.74
CA ARG A 35 3.63 -13.09 -15.58
C ARG A 35 2.80 -13.34 -14.33
N ARG A 36 1.66 -14.03 -14.47
CA ARG A 36 0.90 -14.54 -13.33
C ARG A 36 1.51 -15.85 -12.85
N LEU A 37 1.65 -15.97 -11.54
CA LEU A 37 2.31 -17.08 -10.86
C LEU A 37 1.46 -17.53 -9.67
N SER A 38 1.72 -18.73 -9.18
CA SER A 38 1.20 -19.22 -7.90
C SER A 38 2.38 -19.39 -6.96
N VAL A 39 2.34 -18.72 -5.80
CA VAL A 39 3.40 -18.79 -4.78
C VAL A 39 2.89 -19.48 -3.52
N PRO A 40 3.74 -20.23 -2.79
CA PRO A 40 3.32 -20.88 -1.57
C PRO A 40 3.05 -19.86 -0.46
N GLY A 41 1.85 -19.88 0.10
CA GLY A 41 1.47 -19.14 1.30
C GLY A 41 1.23 -20.07 2.49
N PRO A 42 1.05 -19.51 3.71
CA PRO A 42 0.84 -20.28 4.92
C PRO A 42 -0.48 -21.07 4.93
N ALA A 43 -1.51 -20.57 4.24
CA ALA A 43 -2.84 -21.16 4.17
C ALA A 43 -3.15 -21.80 2.79
N GLY A 44 -2.13 -21.97 1.94
CA GLY A 44 -2.26 -22.46 0.58
C GLY A 44 -1.64 -21.52 -0.45
N ALA A 45 -1.93 -21.76 -1.73
CA ALA A 45 -1.39 -20.99 -2.83
C ALA A 45 -1.89 -19.52 -2.81
N LEU A 46 -0.99 -18.59 -3.13
CA LEU A 46 -1.29 -17.17 -3.31
C LEU A 46 -1.16 -16.79 -4.79
N ASP A 47 -2.12 -16.03 -5.30
CA ASP A 47 -2.12 -15.52 -6.68
C ASP A 47 -1.15 -14.35 -6.80
N ALA A 48 -0.06 -14.55 -7.54
CA ALA A 48 1.02 -13.59 -7.68
C ALA A 48 1.17 -13.05 -9.10
N VAL A 49 1.77 -11.87 -9.19
CA VAL A 49 2.29 -11.28 -10.42
C VAL A 49 3.78 -11.02 -10.26
N LEU A 50 4.54 -11.42 -11.27
CA LEU A 50 5.93 -11.05 -11.45
C LEU A 50 6.03 -10.19 -12.69
N THR A 51 6.48 -8.95 -12.51
CA THR A 51 6.78 -8.04 -13.61
C THR A 51 8.27 -7.98 -13.87
N THR A 52 8.67 -7.82 -15.12
CA THR A 52 10.07 -7.64 -15.54
C THR A 52 10.20 -6.50 -16.55
N PRO A 53 11.39 -5.88 -16.68
CA PRO A 53 11.66 -4.94 -17.75
C PRO A 53 11.41 -5.57 -19.12
N ALA A 54 10.66 -4.89 -19.99
CA ALA A 54 10.34 -5.40 -21.32
C ALA A 54 11.61 -5.71 -22.12
N GLY A 55 11.81 -6.97 -22.51
CA GLY A 55 12.97 -7.41 -23.30
C GLY A 55 14.33 -7.32 -22.58
N GLY A 56 14.34 -7.08 -21.26
CA GLY A 56 15.56 -6.93 -20.45
C GLY A 56 15.72 -8.03 -19.40
N VAL A 57 16.96 -8.25 -18.95
CA VAL A 57 17.24 -9.12 -17.80
C VAL A 57 17.18 -8.26 -16.53
N PRO A 58 16.20 -8.49 -15.63
CA PRO A 58 16.12 -7.77 -14.36
C PRO A 58 17.37 -8.03 -13.50
N ARG A 59 17.93 -6.97 -12.92
CA ARG A 59 19.14 -7.03 -12.08
C ARG A 59 18.86 -7.24 -10.59
N GLY A 60 17.59 -7.20 -10.18
CA GLY A 60 17.16 -7.30 -8.79
C GLY A 60 15.65 -7.48 -8.69
N LEU A 61 15.15 -7.58 -7.46
CA LEU A 61 13.74 -7.85 -7.18
C LEU A 61 13.18 -6.85 -6.16
N VAL A 62 12.08 -6.20 -6.51
CA VAL A 62 11.22 -5.50 -5.56
C VAL A 62 10.12 -6.45 -5.09
N VAL A 63 9.87 -6.51 -3.79
CA VAL A 63 8.81 -7.31 -3.18
C VAL A 63 7.81 -6.38 -2.52
N MET A 64 6.54 -6.45 -2.96
CA MET A 64 5.48 -5.53 -2.54
C MET A 64 4.73 -6.04 -1.31
N ILE A 65 4.68 -5.23 -0.25
CA ILE A 65 3.96 -5.51 1.00
C ILE A 65 2.78 -4.54 1.13
N HIS A 66 1.57 -5.07 1.03
CA HIS A 66 0.35 -4.25 0.96
C HIS A 66 -0.03 -3.58 2.29
N GLY A 67 -0.77 -2.48 2.17
CA GLY A 67 -1.44 -1.78 3.28
C GLY A 67 -2.61 -2.58 3.87
N ASP A 68 -3.54 -1.91 4.56
CA ASP A 68 -4.75 -2.58 5.08
C ASP A 68 -5.78 -2.83 3.96
N GLY A 69 -6.71 -3.77 4.16
CA GLY A 69 -7.79 -4.07 3.21
C GLY A 69 -7.54 -5.25 2.26
N PRO A 70 -8.56 -5.67 1.48
CA PRO A 70 -8.50 -6.84 0.60
C PRO A 70 -7.77 -6.53 -0.73
N VAL A 71 -6.44 -6.37 -0.65
CA VAL A 71 -5.62 -5.98 -1.80
C VAL A 71 -5.22 -7.18 -2.67
N GLU A 72 -5.56 -7.13 -3.96
CA GLU A 72 -5.08 -8.09 -4.97
C GLU A 72 -3.70 -7.67 -5.52
N ALA A 73 -3.01 -8.60 -6.19
CA ALA A 73 -1.61 -8.48 -6.61
C ALA A 73 -1.26 -7.21 -7.42
N THR A 74 -2.16 -6.67 -8.22
CA THR A 74 -1.95 -5.41 -8.98
C THR A 74 -2.60 -4.18 -8.36
N HIS A 75 -3.31 -4.35 -7.24
CA HIS A 75 -4.21 -3.38 -6.61
C HIS A 75 -5.16 -2.70 -7.62
N ASP A 76 -5.92 -3.50 -8.35
CA ASP A 76 -6.81 -3.11 -9.45
C ASP A 76 -6.10 -2.28 -10.54
N GLY A 77 -4.83 -2.59 -10.77
CA GLY A 77 -3.96 -1.88 -11.72
C GLY A 77 -3.30 -0.62 -11.16
N LEU A 78 -3.63 -0.18 -9.94
CA LEU A 78 -3.03 1.01 -9.33
C LEU A 78 -1.54 0.83 -9.03
N TYR A 79 -1.02 -0.40 -9.01
CA TYR A 79 0.41 -0.66 -8.88
C TYR A 79 1.18 -0.66 -10.20
N GLN A 80 0.53 -0.62 -11.36
CA GLN A 80 1.24 -0.65 -12.64
C GLN A 80 2.27 0.48 -12.80
N PRO A 81 2.01 1.74 -12.38
CA PRO A 81 3.03 2.79 -12.43
C PRO A 81 4.25 2.50 -11.53
N TRP A 82 4.04 1.86 -10.37
CA TRP A 82 5.14 1.44 -9.48
C TRP A 82 5.95 0.30 -10.11
N PHE A 83 5.29 -0.68 -10.73
CA PHE A 83 5.95 -1.78 -11.43
C PHE A 83 6.80 -1.29 -12.60
N GLU A 84 6.29 -0.34 -13.38
CA GLU A 84 7.03 0.27 -14.48
C GLU A 84 8.22 1.09 -13.98
N ALA A 85 8.05 1.91 -12.93
CA ALA A 85 9.16 2.68 -12.37
C ALA A 85 10.28 1.76 -11.83
N ALA A 86 9.93 0.61 -11.25
CA ALA A 86 10.91 -0.40 -10.85
C ALA A 86 11.61 -1.03 -12.06
N ALA A 87 10.85 -1.37 -13.10
CA ALA A 87 11.38 -1.92 -14.34
C ALA A 87 12.32 -0.95 -15.07
N ASP A 88 12.01 0.35 -15.05
CA ASP A 88 12.88 1.41 -15.58
C ASP A 88 14.21 1.49 -14.83
N ALA A 89 14.23 1.20 -13.52
CA ALA A 89 15.45 1.04 -12.74
C ALA A 89 16.13 -0.34 -12.92
N GLY A 90 15.60 -1.20 -13.80
CA GLY A 90 16.09 -2.54 -14.09
C GLY A 90 15.67 -3.63 -13.10
N PHE A 91 14.69 -3.38 -12.22
CA PHE A 91 14.21 -4.36 -11.25
C PHE A 91 12.98 -5.11 -11.75
N ALA A 92 12.88 -6.40 -11.40
CA ALA A 92 11.60 -7.10 -11.42
C ALA A 92 10.76 -6.70 -10.20
N THR A 93 9.43 -6.83 -10.27
CA THR A 93 8.56 -6.70 -9.10
C THR A 93 7.76 -7.96 -8.86
N LEU A 94 7.79 -8.49 -7.65
CA LEU A 94 6.92 -9.58 -7.18
C LEU A 94 5.88 -9.01 -6.21
N SER A 95 4.62 -9.24 -6.54
CA SER A 95 3.47 -8.84 -5.75
C SER A 95 2.44 -9.98 -5.76
N TRP A 96 1.67 -10.14 -4.69
CA TRP A 96 0.64 -11.19 -4.60
C TRP A 96 -0.63 -10.70 -3.95
N SER A 97 -1.76 -11.30 -4.32
CA SER A 97 -3.04 -11.05 -3.70
C SER A 97 -3.00 -11.59 -2.28
N LYS A 98 -3.47 -10.79 -1.32
CA LYS A 98 -3.55 -11.24 0.08
C LYS A 98 -4.39 -12.52 0.22
N PRO A 99 -4.21 -13.29 1.31
CA PRO A 99 -5.03 -14.47 1.55
C PRO A 99 -6.53 -14.19 1.45
N GLY A 100 -7.25 -15.05 0.72
CA GLY A 100 -8.69 -14.91 0.47
C GLY A 100 -9.09 -13.85 -0.56
N VAL A 101 -8.11 -13.17 -1.18
CA VAL A 101 -8.36 -12.17 -2.24
C VAL A 101 -8.02 -12.76 -3.61
N GLY A 102 -8.91 -12.54 -4.59
CA GLY A 102 -8.74 -13.07 -5.94
C GLY A 102 -8.72 -14.60 -5.93
N ARG A 103 -7.62 -15.20 -6.39
CA ARG A 103 -7.40 -16.66 -6.37
C ARG A 103 -6.53 -17.15 -5.21
N SER A 104 -6.15 -16.28 -4.28
CA SER A 104 -5.36 -16.67 -3.11
C SER A 104 -6.20 -17.44 -2.11
N ALA A 105 -5.65 -18.52 -1.57
CA ALA A 105 -6.24 -19.27 -0.47
C ALA A 105 -6.15 -18.50 0.85
N GLY A 106 -6.93 -18.92 1.86
CA GLY A 106 -6.90 -18.36 3.22
C GLY A 106 -7.79 -17.14 3.41
N ASP A 107 -7.47 -16.34 4.41
CA ASP A 107 -8.20 -15.12 4.80
C ASP A 107 -7.25 -14.12 5.46
N TRP A 108 -7.13 -12.92 4.89
CA TRP A 108 -6.25 -11.87 5.38
C TRP A 108 -6.70 -11.29 6.72
N LEU A 109 -7.99 -11.36 7.06
CA LEU A 109 -8.53 -10.93 8.36
C LEU A 109 -8.14 -11.92 9.49
N ALA A 110 -7.75 -13.14 9.14
CA ALA A 110 -7.27 -14.12 10.10
C ALA A 110 -5.78 -13.95 10.48
N GLN A 111 -5.05 -13.02 9.85
CA GLN A 111 -3.60 -12.85 10.04
C GLN A 111 -3.23 -11.82 11.12
N SER A 112 -2.14 -12.10 11.85
CA SER A 112 -1.43 -11.09 12.63
C SER A 112 -0.38 -10.36 11.77
N MET A 113 0.12 -9.21 12.22
CA MET A 113 1.25 -8.53 11.55
C MET A 113 2.51 -9.39 11.49
N ALA A 114 2.76 -10.21 12.52
CA ALA A 114 3.82 -11.22 12.49
C ALA A 114 3.57 -12.30 11.42
N GLY A 115 2.34 -12.83 11.34
CA GLY A 115 1.98 -13.80 10.31
C GLY A 115 2.13 -13.26 8.88
N ARG A 116 1.90 -11.96 8.68
CA ARG A 116 2.17 -11.31 7.39
C ARG A 116 3.67 -11.19 7.08
N ALA A 117 4.50 -10.92 8.09
CA ALA A 117 5.95 -10.90 7.91
C ALA A 117 6.51 -12.29 7.57
N ASP A 118 5.96 -13.34 8.20
CA ASP A 118 6.29 -14.73 7.90
C ASP A 118 5.86 -15.13 6.49
N GLU A 119 4.65 -14.74 6.07
CA GLU A 119 4.17 -14.95 4.69
C GLU A 119 5.11 -14.29 3.67
N ALA A 120 5.44 -13.00 3.87
CA ALA A 120 6.34 -12.28 2.98
C ALA A 120 7.73 -12.92 2.94
N SER A 121 8.28 -13.34 4.08
CA SER A 121 9.56 -14.04 4.15
C SER A 121 9.56 -15.35 3.36
N ARG A 122 8.47 -16.13 3.44
CA ARG A 122 8.31 -17.36 2.64
C ARG A 122 8.24 -17.08 1.15
N VAL A 123 7.57 -15.99 0.73
CA VAL A 123 7.53 -15.58 -0.67
C VAL A 123 8.92 -15.17 -1.16
N ILE A 124 9.71 -14.47 -0.34
CA ILE A 124 11.09 -14.12 -0.66
C ILE A 124 11.96 -15.39 -0.77
N ASP A 125 11.85 -16.33 0.16
CA ASP A 125 12.61 -17.59 0.11
C ASP A 125 12.26 -18.42 -1.14
N TRP A 126 10.97 -18.49 -1.47
CA TRP A 126 10.50 -19.11 -2.71
C TRP A 126 11.12 -18.43 -3.94
N ALA A 127 11.09 -17.10 -3.99
CA ALA A 127 11.67 -16.32 -5.08
C ALA A 127 13.18 -16.58 -5.21
N ARG A 128 13.91 -16.63 -4.09
CA ARG A 128 15.35 -16.92 -4.05
C ARG A 128 15.70 -18.32 -4.53
N GLY A 129 14.79 -19.28 -4.44
CA GLY A 129 14.98 -20.66 -4.93
C GLY A 129 14.66 -20.88 -6.42
N ARG A 130 14.21 -19.84 -7.14
CA ARG A 130 13.68 -19.99 -8.50
C ARG A 130 14.64 -19.43 -9.56
N PRO A 131 15.05 -20.23 -10.57
CA PRO A 131 16.00 -19.78 -11.59
C PRO A 131 15.41 -18.74 -12.56
N ASP A 132 14.08 -18.62 -12.63
CA ASP A 132 13.37 -17.65 -13.47
C ASP A 132 12.93 -16.39 -12.69
N VAL A 133 13.50 -16.18 -11.49
CA VAL A 133 13.36 -14.98 -10.66
C VAL A 133 14.76 -14.39 -10.40
N PRO A 134 14.93 -13.06 -10.33
CA PRO A 134 16.27 -12.47 -10.26
C PRO A 134 16.91 -12.68 -8.89
N HIS A 135 18.19 -13.08 -8.88
CA HIS A 135 18.94 -13.33 -7.64
C HIS A 135 19.75 -12.11 -7.14
N GLY A 136 19.55 -10.93 -7.71
CA GLY A 136 20.25 -9.71 -7.32
C GLY A 136 19.77 -9.10 -5.99
N PRO A 137 19.95 -7.78 -5.80
CA PRO A 137 19.45 -7.06 -4.64
C PRO A 137 17.94 -7.25 -4.46
N VAL A 138 17.49 -7.45 -3.22
CA VAL A 138 16.06 -7.49 -2.86
C VAL A 138 15.69 -6.19 -2.15
N VAL A 139 14.65 -5.54 -2.65
CA VAL A 139 14.09 -4.32 -2.07
C VAL A 139 12.69 -4.61 -1.58
N LEU A 140 12.39 -4.25 -0.33
CA LEU A 140 11.02 -4.28 0.15
C LEU A 140 10.36 -2.94 -0.16
N TRP A 141 9.27 -2.96 -0.91
CA TRP A 141 8.37 -1.83 -1.04
C TRP A 141 7.14 -2.10 -0.19
N GLY A 142 6.70 -1.15 0.63
CA GLY A 142 5.50 -1.33 1.45
C GLY A 142 4.69 -0.06 1.63
N ALA A 143 3.38 -0.22 1.84
CA ALA A 143 2.48 0.90 2.07
C ALA A 143 1.74 0.80 3.42
N SER A 144 1.54 1.93 4.10
CA SER A 144 0.63 2.05 5.25
C SER A 144 0.90 0.99 6.34
N GLN A 145 -0.02 0.06 6.58
CA GLN A 145 0.09 -1.09 7.49
C GLN A 145 1.39 -1.90 7.33
N ALA A 146 2.04 -1.87 6.16
CA ALA A 146 3.34 -2.49 5.95
C ALA A 146 4.44 -1.94 6.89
N GLY A 147 4.26 -0.76 7.48
CA GLY A 147 5.16 -0.20 8.49
C GLY A 147 5.31 -1.08 9.75
N TRP A 148 4.31 -1.91 10.09
CA TRP A 148 4.41 -2.90 11.17
C TRP A 148 5.00 -4.24 10.72
N VAL A 149 5.04 -4.50 9.41
CA VAL A 149 5.41 -5.78 8.81
C VAL A 149 6.88 -5.76 8.36
N VAL A 150 7.28 -4.73 7.62
CA VAL A 150 8.61 -4.65 6.99
C VAL A 150 9.75 -4.67 8.01
N PRO A 151 9.70 -3.92 9.13
CA PRO A 151 10.77 -3.98 10.13
C PRO A 151 10.98 -5.38 10.72
N ARG A 152 9.91 -6.18 10.87
CA ARG A 152 9.99 -7.57 11.33
C ARG A 152 10.74 -8.44 10.34
N ILE A 153 10.46 -8.29 9.05
CA ILE A 153 11.16 -9.01 7.98
C ILE A 153 12.65 -8.67 8.03
N VAL A 154 12.99 -7.38 8.05
CA VAL A 154 14.40 -6.94 8.00
C VAL A 154 15.17 -7.34 9.26
N ALA A 155 14.54 -7.36 10.43
CA ALA A 155 15.21 -7.77 11.67
C ALA A 155 15.81 -9.19 11.57
N VAL A 156 15.14 -10.10 10.85
CA VAL A 156 15.52 -11.52 10.77
C VAL A 156 16.17 -11.93 9.46
N ARG A 157 16.21 -11.05 8.45
CA ARG A 157 16.81 -11.32 7.14
C ARG A 157 18.06 -10.49 6.89
N ASP A 158 19.07 -11.10 6.28
CA ASP A 158 20.33 -10.46 5.87
C ASP A 158 20.41 -10.23 4.35
N ASP A 159 19.44 -10.72 3.59
CA ASP A 159 19.38 -10.65 2.13
C ASP A 159 18.55 -9.48 1.59
N ILE A 160 18.13 -8.55 2.47
CA ILE A 160 17.39 -7.33 2.12
C ILE A 160 18.37 -6.18 1.92
N SER A 161 18.37 -5.60 0.71
CA SER A 161 19.32 -4.55 0.32
C SER A 161 18.82 -3.14 0.58
N ALA A 162 17.50 -2.91 0.54
CA ALA A 162 16.88 -1.63 0.85
C ALA A 162 15.39 -1.76 1.17
N VAL A 163 14.84 -0.70 1.74
CA VAL A 163 13.41 -0.55 2.01
C VAL A 163 12.90 0.76 1.45
N VAL A 164 11.72 0.73 0.82
CA VAL A 164 10.93 1.90 0.41
C VAL A 164 9.56 1.79 1.06
N LEU A 165 9.12 2.81 1.78
CA LEU A 165 7.84 2.81 2.47
C LEU A 165 7.00 4.05 2.11
N ALA A 166 5.79 3.82 1.62
CA ALA A 166 4.79 4.85 1.35
C ALA A 166 3.86 5.00 2.56
N GLY A 167 3.89 6.17 3.22
CA GLY A 167 3.07 6.48 4.39
C GLY A 167 3.05 5.39 5.49
N PRO A 168 4.19 4.84 5.94
CA PRO A 168 4.17 3.68 6.83
C PRO A 168 3.61 3.99 8.21
N ALA A 169 2.95 2.97 8.74
CA ALA A 169 2.40 2.96 10.08
C ALA A 169 3.49 2.73 11.17
N VAL A 170 3.38 3.40 12.33
CA VAL A 170 4.28 3.21 13.48
C VAL A 170 3.57 2.56 14.65
N ASN A 171 2.53 3.20 15.21
CA ASN A 171 1.76 2.65 16.33
C ASN A 171 0.27 2.70 16.00
N TRP A 172 -0.39 1.56 16.06
CA TRP A 172 -1.79 1.41 15.68
C TRP A 172 -2.72 2.37 16.43
N LEU A 173 -2.58 2.47 17.75
CA LEU A 173 -3.48 3.28 18.57
C LEU A 173 -3.26 4.78 18.37
N ARG A 174 -2.00 5.22 18.29
CA ARG A 174 -1.69 6.64 18.05
C ARG A 174 -2.15 7.07 16.66
N GLN A 175 -1.93 6.24 15.65
CA GLN A 175 -2.37 6.52 14.29
C GLN A 175 -3.88 6.46 14.13
N GLY A 176 -4.55 5.51 14.80
CA GLY A 176 -6.01 5.50 14.86
C GLY A 176 -6.59 6.78 15.48
N ARG A 177 -5.97 7.30 16.55
CA ARG A 177 -6.36 8.58 17.16
C ARG A 177 -6.08 9.77 16.22
N TYR A 178 -4.91 9.81 15.58
CA TYR A 178 -4.57 10.84 14.60
C TYR A 178 -5.57 10.85 13.44
N ASN A 179 -5.84 9.68 12.84
CA ASN A 179 -6.74 9.56 11.70
C ASN A 179 -8.14 10.05 12.04
N LEU A 180 -8.70 9.61 13.17
CA LEU A 180 -10.01 10.09 13.60
C LEU A 180 -10.06 11.62 13.73
N LEU A 181 -9.05 12.23 14.36
CA LEU A 181 -8.99 13.68 14.54
C LEU A 181 -8.79 14.44 13.22
N ALA A 182 -8.00 13.87 12.30
CA ALA A 182 -7.74 14.44 10.99
C ALA A 182 -9.01 14.41 10.10
N GLU A 183 -9.75 13.31 10.09
CA GLU A 183 -11.03 13.19 9.38
C GLU A 183 -12.07 14.17 9.95
N LEU A 184 -12.28 14.18 11.27
CA LEU A 184 -13.20 15.12 11.93
C LEU A 184 -12.85 16.59 11.66
N SER A 185 -11.57 16.90 11.51
CA SER A 185 -11.13 18.26 11.19
C SER A 185 -11.39 18.60 9.72
N HIS A 186 -11.13 17.67 8.81
CA HIS A 186 -11.39 17.82 7.38
C HIS A 186 -12.88 17.99 7.08
N ASP A 187 -13.73 17.21 7.74
CA ASP A 187 -15.19 17.24 7.57
C ASP A 187 -15.84 18.46 8.24
N GLY A 188 -15.05 19.29 8.93
CA GLY A 188 -15.56 20.47 9.63
C GLY A 188 -16.45 20.13 10.83
N ALA A 189 -16.25 18.95 11.45
CA ALA A 189 -17.06 18.47 12.56
C ALA A 189 -17.13 19.49 13.71
N GLY A 190 -18.30 19.63 14.33
CA GLY A 190 -18.47 20.48 15.52
C GLY A 190 -17.96 19.80 16.79
N ASP A 191 -17.82 20.56 17.89
CA ASP A 191 -17.28 20.03 19.15
C ASP A 191 -18.09 18.85 19.69
N ALA A 192 -19.43 18.93 19.63
CA ALA A 192 -20.30 17.84 20.08
C ALA A 192 -20.19 16.56 19.23
N GLU A 193 -19.82 16.68 17.96
CA GLU A 193 -19.56 15.53 17.09
C GLU A 193 -18.20 14.92 17.40
N ARG A 194 -17.17 15.76 17.57
CA ARG A 194 -15.84 15.33 18.00
C ARG A 194 -15.88 14.59 19.33
N ASP A 195 -16.56 15.14 20.34
CA ASP A 195 -16.67 14.52 21.67
C ASP A 195 -17.33 13.14 21.60
N ARG A 196 -18.39 13.00 20.79
CA ARG A 196 -19.06 11.70 20.59
C ARG A 196 -18.15 10.70 19.90
N ALA A 197 -17.47 11.09 18.83
CA ALA A 197 -16.59 10.22 18.08
C ALA A 197 -15.38 9.77 18.92
N LEU A 198 -14.81 10.68 19.73
CA LEU A 198 -13.76 10.35 20.71
C LEU A 198 -14.27 9.34 21.75
N ALA A 199 -15.46 9.56 22.31
CA ALA A 199 -16.04 8.65 23.30
C ALA A 199 -16.31 7.24 22.75
N VAL A 200 -16.80 7.13 21.50
CA VAL A 200 -16.98 5.84 20.80
C VAL A 200 -15.63 5.16 20.58
N SER A 201 -14.62 5.90 20.12
CA SER A 201 -13.27 5.39 19.90
C SER A 201 -12.62 4.89 21.20
N ASP A 202 -12.72 5.65 22.30
CA ASP A 202 -12.21 5.24 23.61
C ASP A 202 -12.95 4.01 24.16
N ARG A 203 -14.28 3.91 23.95
CA ARG A 203 -15.05 2.73 24.35
C ARG A 203 -14.66 1.49 23.55
N THR A 204 -14.47 1.63 22.24
CA THR A 204 -13.99 0.54 21.38
C THR A 204 -12.62 0.06 21.85
N ARG A 205 -11.70 0.98 22.20
CA ARG A 205 -10.41 0.62 22.80
C ARG A 205 -10.55 -0.10 24.13
N GLN A 206 -11.39 0.39 25.03
CA GLN A 206 -11.64 -0.29 26.31
C GLN A 206 -12.14 -1.72 26.08
N LEU A 207 -13.02 -1.94 25.11
CA LEU A 207 -13.53 -3.28 24.78
C LEU A 207 -12.42 -4.19 24.20
N LEU A 208 -11.47 -3.63 23.44
CA LEU A 208 -10.29 -4.36 22.98
C LEU A 208 -9.37 -4.74 24.16
N ASP A 209 -9.13 -3.81 25.08
CA ASP A 209 -8.31 -4.02 26.28
C ASP A 209 -8.94 -5.08 27.22
N GLU A 210 -10.28 -5.10 27.31
CA GLU A 210 -11.06 -6.11 28.07
C GLU A 210 -11.11 -7.48 27.39
N GLY A 211 -10.62 -7.63 26.15
CA GLY A 211 -10.75 -8.86 25.37
C GLY A 211 -12.20 -9.21 25.02
N ALA A 212 -13.04 -8.19 24.78
CA ALA A 212 -14.46 -8.35 24.57
C ALA A 212 -14.78 -9.21 23.32
N THR A 213 -15.79 -10.08 23.45
CA THR A 213 -16.34 -10.81 22.29
C THR A 213 -17.00 -9.85 21.31
N TYR A 214 -17.12 -10.25 20.04
CA TYR A 214 -17.85 -9.46 19.03
C TYR A 214 -19.27 -9.09 19.47
N ARG A 215 -20.00 -10.02 20.10
CA ARG A 215 -21.33 -9.75 20.66
C ARG A 215 -21.32 -8.62 21.70
N THR A 216 -20.31 -8.63 22.58
CA THR A 216 -20.14 -7.57 23.60
C THR A 216 -19.78 -6.24 22.94
N TYR A 217 -18.88 -6.24 21.94
CA TYR A 217 -18.54 -5.06 21.15
C TYR A 217 -19.78 -4.45 20.51
N ARG A 218 -20.55 -5.25 19.75
CA ARG A 218 -21.77 -4.80 19.06
C ARG A 218 -22.81 -4.20 20.01
N ALA A 219 -22.92 -4.73 21.23
CA ALA A 219 -23.89 -4.25 22.21
C ALA A 219 -23.44 -2.99 22.96
N ARG A 220 -22.12 -2.72 23.05
CA ARG A 220 -21.58 -1.70 23.96
C ARG A 220 -20.78 -0.59 23.28
N SER A 221 -20.29 -0.76 22.05
CA SER A 221 -19.42 0.22 21.39
C SER A 221 -20.08 1.60 21.26
N GLY A 222 -21.37 1.64 20.94
CA GLY A 222 -22.06 2.87 20.57
C GLY A 222 -21.66 3.40 19.20
N ASP A 223 -20.95 2.57 18.41
CA ASP A 223 -20.51 2.87 17.07
C ASP A 223 -21.71 2.82 16.10
N PRO A 224 -22.02 3.90 15.36
CA PRO A 224 -23.11 3.89 14.38
C PRO A 224 -22.83 2.96 13.20
N GLU A 225 -21.56 2.68 12.91
CA GLU A 225 -21.12 1.81 11.81
C GLU A 225 -20.17 0.73 12.34
N PRO A 226 -20.67 -0.19 13.19
CA PRO A 226 -19.82 -1.15 13.86
C PRO A 226 -19.14 -2.09 12.86
N MET A 227 -17.89 -2.43 13.16
CA MET A 227 -17.14 -3.46 12.42
C MET A 227 -17.93 -4.77 12.41
N ASP A 228 -17.82 -5.53 11.32
CA ASP A 228 -18.30 -6.91 11.30
C ASP A 228 -17.44 -7.82 12.21
N GLU A 229 -17.88 -9.08 12.38
CA GLU A 229 -17.21 -10.02 13.28
C GLU A 229 -15.79 -10.35 12.84
N ALA A 230 -15.55 -10.52 11.54
CA ALA A 230 -14.25 -10.87 11.00
C ALA A 230 -13.26 -9.70 11.19
N ARG A 231 -13.71 -8.47 10.94
CA ARG A 231 -12.93 -7.25 11.14
C ARG A 231 -12.67 -6.98 12.62
N TRP A 232 -13.64 -7.19 13.50
CA TRP A 232 -13.41 -7.12 14.96
C TRP A 232 -12.32 -8.13 15.37
N GLY A 233 -12.39 -9.37 14.89
CA GLY A 233 -11.38 -10.40 15.15
C GLY A 233 -9.98 -10.00 14.66
N PHE A 234 -9.88 -9.39 13.48
CA PHE A 234 -8.63 -8.86 12.95
C PHE A 234 -8.06 -7.73 13.82
N VAL A 235 -8.89 -6.76 14.21
CA VAL A 235 -8.49 -5.63 15.05
C VAL A 235 -8.09 -6.11 16.44
N ALA A 236 -8.88 -6.96 17.09
CA ALA A 236 -8.59 -7.53 18.40
C ALA A 236 -7.24 -8.25 18.44
N ARG A 237 -6.82 -8.86 17.33
CA ARG A 237 -5.52 -9.52 17.20
C ARG A 237 -4.34 -8.56 17.03
N ASN A 238 -4.57 -7.37 16.44
CA ASN A 238 -3.51 -6.51 15.92
C ASN A 238 -3.45 -5.09 16.51
N TYR A 239 -4.44 -4.66 17.29
CA TYR A 239 -4.56 -3.26 17.75
C TYR A 239 -3.37 -2.77 18.61
N THR A 240 -2.57 -3.69 19.14
CA THR A 240 -1.35 -3.38 19.90
C THR A 240 -0.09 -3.29 19.02
N SER A 241 -0.23 -3.36 17.70
CA SER A 241 0.90 -3.29 16.77
C SER A 241 1.66 -1.97 16.92
N ASP A 242 2.96 -2.10 17.16
CA ASP A 242 3.90 -0.99 17.28
C ASP A 242 5.23 -1.39 16.63
N ALA A 243 5.65 -0.65 15.62
CA ALA A 243 6.87 -0.91 14.85
C ALA A 243 8.15 -0.59 15.64
N THR A 244 8.07 0.15 16.75
CA THR A 244 9.25 0.66 17.48
C THR A 244 10.21 -0.44 17.91
N ALA A 245 9.69 -1.56 18.44
CA ALA A 245 10.54 -2.69 18.84
C ALA A 245 11.22 -3.36 17.64
N ASP A 246 10.48 -3.54 16.55
CA ASP A 246 10.97 -4.18 15.33
C ASP A 246 11.98 -3.27 14.58
N LEU A 247 11.76 -1.95 14.62
CA LEU A 247 12.71 -0.94 14.12
C LEU A 247 14.03 -0.99 14.89
N ARG A 248 13.98 -1.11 16.22
CA ARG A 248 15.20 -1.31 17.03
C ARG A 248 15.89 -2.63 16.69
N ALA A 249 15.12 -3.69 16.48
CA ALA A 249 15.67 -5.00 16.12
C ALA A 249 16.35 -4.99 14.74
N MET A 250 15.82 -4.25 13.77
CA MET A 250 16.45 -4.14 12.44
C MET A 250 17.60 -3.15 12.36
N ALA A 251 17.76 -2.23 13.33
CA ALA A 251 18.75 -1.15 13.27
C ALA A 251 20.18 -1.66 13.00
N GLY A 252 20.58 -2.78 13.63
CA GLY A 252 21.90 -3.39 13.45
C GLY A 252 22.17 -3.94 12.04
N ARG A 253 21.14 -4.07 11.20
CA ARG A 253 21.29 -4.49 9.79
C ARG A 253 21.75 -3.38 8.87
N HIS A 254 21.63 -2.11 9.30
CA HIS A 254 22.04 -0.95 8.52
C HIS A 254 21.41 -0.88 7.12
N VAL A 255 20.20 -1.45 6.96
CA VAL A 255 19.47 -1.45 5.68
C VAL A 255 18.96 -0.03 5.39
N PRO A 256 19.31 0.57 4.25
CA PRO A 256 18.85 1.90 3.89
C PRO A 256 17.31 1.94 3.70
N VAL A 257 16.63 2.86 4.38
CA VAL A 257 15.19 3.11 4.29
C VAL A 257 14.91 4.44 3.57
N LEU A 258 13.99 4.42 2.61
CA LEU A 258 13.37 5.62 2.05
C LEU A 258 11.91 5.70 2.53
N LEU A 259 11.57 6.77 3.23
CA LEU A 259 10.20 7.13 3.57
C LEU A 259 9.66 8.08 2.51
N MET A 260 8.53 7.73 1.91
CA MET A 260 7.78 8.56 0.97
C MET A 260 6.46 8.95 1.64
N LEU A 261 6.28 10.24 1.92
CA LEU A 261 5.23 10.74 2.79
C LEU A 261 4.42 11.85 2.09
N GLY A 262 3.11 11.84 2.26
CA GLY A 262 2.21 12.87 1.74
C GLY A 262 2.00 14.00 2.75
N GLU A 263 2.05 15.26 2.31
CA GLU A 263 1.78 16.44 3.14
C GLU A 263 0.31 16.52 3.60
N HIS A 264 -0.60 15.89 2.85
CA HIS A 264 -2.04 15.83 3.13
C HIS A 264 -2.48 14.47 3.65
N ASP A 265 -1.56 13.72 4.27
CA ASP A 265 -1.86 12.41 4.85
C ASP A 265 -2.73 12.55 6.11
N ARG A 266 -3.96 12.06 6.02
CA ARG A 266 -4.93 12.02 7.12
C ARG A 266 -4.97 10.67 7.82
N ASN A 267 -4.23 9.67 7.36
CA ASN A 267 -4.24 8.32 7.93
C ASN A 267 -3.09 8.10 8.90
N VAL A 268 -1.91 8.65 8.61
CA VAL A 268 -0.73 8.55 9.47
C VAL A 268 -0.15 9.93 9.76
N ASP A 269 0.29 10.13 11.01
CA ASP A 269 1.07 11.31 11.38
C ASP A 269 2.47 11.20 10.75
N VAL A 270 2.66 11.87 9.62
CA VAL A 270 3.92 11.81 8.86
C VAL A 270 5.10 12.42 9.62
N ALA A 271 4.85 13.39 10.50
CA ALA A 271 5.89 13.98 11.33
C ALA A 271 6.34 13.00 12.43
N GLU A 272 5.39 12.35 13.11
CA GLU A 272 5.68 11.27 14.07
C GLU A 272 6.44 10.13 13.38
N THR A 273 5.97 9.71 12.21
CA THR A 273 6.59 8.62 11.44
C THR A 273 8.04 8.95 11.08
N ALA A 274 8.29 10.11 10.47
CA ALA A 274 9.64 10.51 10.10
C ALA A 274 10.58 10.63 11.32
N ALA A 275 10.11 11.24 12.41
CA ALA A 275 10.89 11.39 13.63
C ALA A 275 11.21 10.03 14.28
N THR A 276 10.24 9.12 14.32
CA THR A 276 10.42 7.79 14.92
C THR A 276 11.48 6.99 14.15
N TYR A 277 11.35 6.87 12.83
CA TYR A 277 12.31 6.14 12.02
C TYR A 277 13.72 6.73 12.11
N ARG A 278 13.86 8.06 12.01
CA ARG A 278 15.17 8.73 12.13
C ARG A 278 15.81 8.56 13.50
N SER A 279 15.03 8.67 14.58
CA SER A 279 15.55 8.52 15.94
C SER A 279 16.05 7.11 16.25
N ILE A 280 15.44 6.08 15.65
CA ILE A 280 15.79 4.67 15.92
C ILE A 280 16.87 4.16 14.96
N LEU A 281 16.73 4.43 13.66
CA LEU A 281 17.63 3.89 12.64
C LEU A 281 18.79 4.84 12.31
N GLY A 282 18.67 6.13 12.66
CA GLY A 282 19.66 7.17 12.37
C GLY A 282 19.51 7.80 10.99
N ASP A 283 19.80 9.11 10.91
CA ASP A 283 19.65 9.91 9.68
C ASP A 283 20.49 9.41 8.50
N ARG A 284 21.61 8.73 8.78
CA ARG A 284 22.43 8.09 7.75
C ARG A 284 21.67 7.03 6.96
N TYR A 285 20.74 6.32 7.61
CA TYR A 285 20.04 5.18 7.02
C TYR A 285 18.62 5.54 6.59
N VAL A 286 18.08 6.69 7.00
CA VAL A 286 16.69 7.09 6.70
C VAL A 286 16.67 8.35 5.84
N ALA A 287 16.30 8.18 4.57
CA ALA A 287 15.91 9.27 3.69
C ALA A 287 14.40 9.53 3.82
N VAL A 288 13.99 10.80 3.81
CA VAL A 288 12.57 11.20 3.82
C VAL A 288 12.30 12.08 2.60
N ALA A 289 11.30 11.70 1.82
CA ALA A 289 10.79 12.46 0.69
C ALA A 289 9.33 12.85 0.99
N MET A 290 9.06 14.15 1.03
CA MET A 290 7.72 14.73 1.19
C MET A 290 7.14 15.08 -0.17
N PHE A 291 5.83 14.88 -0.33
CA PHE A 291 5.11 15.18 -1.56
C PHE A 291 3.79 15.90 -1.24
N ASP A 292 3.40 16.85 -2.10
CA ASP A 292 2.04 17.41 -2.13
C ASP A 292 1.05 16.33 -2.59
N ALA A 293 0.67 15.49 -1.63
CA ALA A 293 -0.03 14.23 -1.85
C ALA A 293 -0.80 13.80 -0.61
N VAL A 294 -1.82 12.97 -0.83
CA VAL A 294 -2.56 12.28 0.25
C VAL A 294 -1.85 10.98 0.67
N HIS A 295 -2.46 10.22 1.57
CA HIS A 295 -1.90 8.97 2.13
C HIS A 295 -1.41 7.96 1.08
N SER A 296 -2.14 7.80 -0.02
CA SER A 296 -1.77 6.90 -1.12
C SER A 296 -0.64 7.43 -2.02
N LEU A 297 -0.07 8.59 -1.68
CA LEU A 297 0.82 9.42 -2.52
C LEU A 297 0.16 9.89 -3.82
N ALA A 298 -1.17 9.77 -3.92
CA ALA A 298 -1.96 10.36 -4.99
C ALA A 298 -2.09 11.87 -4.83
N ARG A 299 -2.34 12.55 -5.94
CA ARG A 299 -2.65 13.98 -5.95
C ARG A 299 -3.91 14.25 -5.10
N PRO A 300 -4.01 15.37 -4.37
CA PRO A 300 -5.21 15.71 -3.59
C PRO A 300 -6.51 15.65 -4.42
N VAL A 301 -6.49 16.20 -5.64
CA VAL A 301 -7.64 16.17 -6.56
C VAL A 301 -8.14 14.76 -6.93
N VAL A 302 -7.26 13.76 -6.88
CA VAL A 302 -7.60 12.35 -7.15
C VAL A 302 -8.35 11.74 -5.96
N ALA A 303 -8.01 12.17 -4.74
CA ALA A 303 -8.59 11.66 -3.50
C ALA A 303 -9.87 12.39 -3.08
N GLU A 304 -9.99 13.68 -3.42
CA GLU A 304 -11.15 14.51 -3.09
C GLU A 304 -12.33 14.32 -4.06
N SER A 305 -12.10 13.65 -5.20
CA SER A 305 -13.13 13.44 -6.22
C SER A 305 -13.05 12.05 -6.83
N ASP A 306 -13.96 11.17 -6.44
CA ASP A 306 -14.09 9.81 -6.99
C ASP A 306 -14.19 9.81 -8.53
N ALA A 307 -14.92 10.77 -9.09
CA ALA A 307 -15.09 10.90 -10.54
C ALA A 307 -13.78 11.29 -11.23
N ALA A 308 -13.03 12.26 -10.67
CA ALA A 308 -11.73 12.65 -11.22
C ALA A 308 -10.69 11.53 -11.04
N GLY A 309 -10.69 10.87 -9.88
CA GLY A 309 -9.82 9.74 -9.57
C GLY A 309 -10.04 8.57 -10.52
N LEU A 310 -11.29 8.20 -10.78
CA LEU A 310 -11.64 7.15 -11.74
C LEU A 310 -11.20 7.50 -13.16
N VAL A 311 -11.46 8.72 -13.63
CA VAL A 311 -11.05 9.16 -14.97
C VAL A 311 -9.52 9.13 -15.11
N ILE A 312 -8.79 9.63 -14.11
CA ILE A 312 -7.33 9.61 -14.14
C ILE A 312 -6.80 8.18 -14.09
N ALA A 313 -7.37 7.31 -13.24
CA ALA A 313 -6.95 5.91 -13.14
C ALA A 313 -7.11 5.17 -14.47
N VAL A 314 -8.22 5.41 -15.17
CA VAL A 314 -8.53 4.73 -16.44
C VAL A 314 -7.67 5.28 -17.58
N PHE A 315 -7.59 6.60 -17.77
CA PHE A 315 -6.98 7.18 -18.97
C PHE A 315 -5.52 7.59 -18.81
N ARG A 316 -5.08 7.88 -17.58
CA ARG A 316 -3.75 8.43 -17.28
C ARG A 316 -3.23 7.90 -15.94
N PRO A 317 -3.12 6.56 -15.75
CA PRO A 317 -2.79 5.96 -14.45
C PRO A 317 -1.49 6.50 -13.83
N ARG A 318 -0.48 6.85 -14.65
CA ARG A 318 0.77 7.48 -14.19
C ARG A 318 0.56 8.85 -13.52
N ALA A 319 -0.52 9.55 -13.84
CA ALA A 319 -0.85 10.86 -13.29
C ALA A 319 -1.65 10.78 -11.98
N LEU A 320 -2.02 9.57 -11.52
CA LEU A 320 -2.65 9.38 -10.20
C LEU A 320 -1.75 9.89 -9.08
N LEU A 321 -0.46 9.56 -9.17
CA LEU A 321 0.54 9.92 -8.18
C LEU A 321 0.96 11.39 -8.31
N ALA A 322 1.31 11.99 -7.17
CA ALA A 322 1.84 13.33 -7.13
C ALA A 322 3.16 13.45 -7.92
N PRO A 323 3.48 14.64 -8.47
CA PRO A 323 4.74 14.86 -9.17
C PRO A 323 5.96 14.41 -8.36
N GLY A 324 6.94 13.77 -9.02
CA GLY A 324 8.19 13.35 -8.39
C GLY A 324 8.12 12.05 -7.57
N VAL A 325 6.92 11.50 -7.29
CA VAL A 325 6.76 10.25 -6.52
C VAL A 325 7.47 9.08 -7.23
N LEU A 326 7.11 8.81 -8.49
CA LEU A 326 7.70 7.71 -9.25
C LEU A 326 9.18 7.92 -9.56
N ASP A 327 9.58 9.16 -9.83
CA ASP A 327 10.99 9.50 -10.09
C ASP A 327 11.85 9.25 -8.84
N THR A 328 11.40 9.70 -7.67
CA THR A 328 12.11 9.47 -6.39
C THR A 328 12.27 7.98 -6.08
N TYR A 329 11.22 7.20 -6.36
CA TYR A 329 11.25 5.75 -6.19
C TYR A 329 12.25 5.07 -7.16
N ARG A 330 12.19 5.41 -8.45
CA ARG A 330 13.13 4.90 -9.46
C ARG A 330 14.57 5.26 -9.10
N ASP A 331 14.84 6.52 -8.79
CA ASP A 331 16.18 7.01 -8.42
C ASP A 331 16.74 6.28 -7.20
N ARG A 332 15.88 5.91 -6.24
CA ARG A 332 16.28 5.11 -5.09
C ARG A 332 16.77 3.72 -5.49
N LEU A 333 16.06 3.05 -6.40
CA LEU A 333 16.42 1.72 -6.89
C LEU A 333 17.71 1.77 -7.74
N GLU A 334 17.87 2.79 -8.57
CA GLU A 334 19.05 2.99 -9.42
C GLU A 334 20.36 3.17 -8.62
N ARG A 335 20.27 3.69 -7.40
CA ARG A 335 21.43 3.87 -6.50
C ARG A 335 21.93 2.58 -5.85
N LEU A 336 21.17 1.48 -5.89
CA LEU A 336 21.56 0.19 -5.31
C LEU A 336 22.53 -0.60 -6.22
N ARG A 337 23.48 0.08 -6.85
CA ARG A 337 24.41 -0.53 -7.81
C ARG A 337 25.29 -1.57 -7.16
#